data_AF-X8CNG3-F1
#
_entry.id   AF-X8CNG3-F1
#
_cell.length_a   1.000
_cell.length_b   1.000
_cell.length_c   1.000
_cell.angle_alpha   90.00
_cell.angle_beta   90.00
_cell.angle_gamma   90.00
#
_symmetry.space_group_name_H-M   'P 1'
#
loop_
_entity.id
_entity.type
_entity.pdbx_description
1 polymer ?
#
loop_
_entity_poly.entity_id
_entity_poly.type
_entity_poly.pdbx_seq_one_letter_code
_entity_poly.pdbx_strand_id
1 'polypeptide(L)'
;MLAAAAAWDGLAAQLHAAAASYESVISNLTAGWRGPSSSIMAAAAAPYAAWMSATAAQAEQTASQARAAVVAYEAAFLATVPPPVIAANRAQLMALIATNFLGQNTPAIMATEAQYAEMWAQDAAAMYGYAGASAAAAQVTPFAPPPRSTNPAGPRDRPPPSRRPPAARSRRTRNRLSRN
;
A
#
# COMPACT_ATOMS: atom_id res chain seq x y z
N MET A 1 4.83 -15.78 5.14
CA MET A 1 5.13 -14.65 4.24
C MET A 1 4.92 -14.97 2.77
N LEU A 2 5.42 -16.08 2.22
CA LEU A 2 5.17 -16.43 0.80
C LEU A 2 3.68 -16.60 0.44
N ALA A 3 2.89 -17.25 1.31
CA ALA A 3 1.44 -17.33 1.13
C ALA A 3 0.76 -15.95 1.15
N ALA A 4 1.25 -15.02 1.97
CA ALA A 4 0.75 -13.66 2.00
C ALA A 4 1.11 -12.89 0.72
N ALA A 5 2.34 -13.05 0.20
CA ALA A 5 2.73 -12.49 -1.09
C ALA A 5 1.81 -12.98 -2.21
N ALA A 6 1.56 -14.29 -2.29
CA ALA A 6 0.65 -14.87 -3.28
C ALA A 6 -0.79 -14.34 -3.13
N ALA A 7 -1.27 -14.14 -1.90
CA ALA A 7 -2.59 -13.55 -1.66
C ALA A 7 -2.67 -12.09 -2.14
N TRP A 8 -1.61 -11.31 -1.92
CA TRP A 8 -1.51 -9.93 -2.42
C TRP A 8 -1.46 -9.85 -3.94
N ASP A 9 -0.70 -10.72 -4.61
CA ASP A 9 -0.72 -10.81 -6.08
C ASP A 9 -2.11 -11.21 -6.59
N GLY A 10 -2.77 -12.16 -5.92
CA GLY A 10 -4.13 -12.58 -6.26
C GLY A 10 -5.15 -11.45 -6.10
N LEU A 11 -4.99 -10.58 -5.10
CA LEU A 11 -5.81 -9.38 -4.93
C LEU A 11 -5.53 -8.35 -6.02
N ALA A 12 -4.25 -8.12 -6.37
CA ALA A 12 -3.88 -7.22 -7.45
C ALA A 12 -4.50 -7.65 -8.80
N ALA A 13 -4.42 -8.95 -9.12
CA ALA A 13 -5.03 -9.50 -10.33
C ALA A 13 -6.55 -9.28 -10.37
N GLN A 14 -7.24 -9.49 -9.23
CA GLN A 14 -8.68 -9.24 -9.13
C GLN A 14 -9.04 -7.76 -9.30
N LEU A 15 -8.24 -6.85 -8.74
CA LEU A 15 -8.46 -5.40 -8.87
C LEU A 15 -8.21 -4.91 -10.30
N HIS A 16 -7.17 -5.41 -10.99
CA HIS A 16 -6.94 -5.12 -12.40
C HIS A 16 -8.08 -5.63 -13.30
N ALA A 17 -8.54 -6.87 -13.07
CA ALA A 17 -9.66 -7.42 -13.80
C ALA A 17 -10.95 -6.61 -13.57
N ALA A 18 -11.21 -6.20 -12.32
CA ALA A 18 -12.33 -5.34 -11.98
C ALA A 18 -12.24 -3.97 -12.67
N ALA A 19 -11.06 -3.32 -12.67
CA ALA A 19 -10.85 -2.05 -13.36
C ALA A 19 -11.12 -2.16 -14.87
N ALA A 20 -10.57 -3.19 -15.53
CA ALA A 20 -10.82 -3.43 -16.95
C ALA A 20 -12.30 -3.67 -17.26
N SER A 21 -13.02 -4.39 -16.38
CA SER A 21 -14.47 -4.58 -16.53
C SER A 21 -15.26 -3.27 -16.41
N TYR A 22 -14.86 -2.38 -15.48
CA TYR A 22 -15.45 -1.06 -15.33
C TYR A 22 -15.23 -0.18 -16.56
N GLU A 23 -14.01 -0.16 -17.09
CA GLU A 23 -13.68 0.58 -18.31
C GLU A 23 -14.46 0.08 -19.52
N SER A 24 -14.64 -1.24 -19.65
CA SER A 24 -15.47 -1.84 -20.70
C SER A 24 -16.93 -1.37 -20.61
N VAL A 25 -17.52 -1.37 -19.40
CA VAL A 25 -18.89 -0.88 -19.19
C VAL A 25 -19.01 0.62 -19.51
N ILE A 26 -18.05 1.44 -19.10
CA ILE A 26 -18.02 2.88 -19.41
C ILE A 26 -17.91 3.10 -20.93
N SER A 27 -17.08 2.32 -21.63
CA SER A 27 -16.94 2.37 -23.08
C SER A 27 -18.25 2.01 -23.78
N ASN A 28 -18.91 0.93 -23.36
CA ASN A 28 -20.21 0.52 -23.92
C ASN A 28 -21.31 1.56 -23.68
N LEU A 29 -21.34 2.20 -22.51
CA LEU A 29 -22.29 3.27 -22.19
C LEU A 29 -22.13 4.47 -23.14
N THR A 30 -20.89 4.89 -23.38
CA THR A 30 -20.60 6.04 -24.26
C THR A 30 -20.79 5.71 -25.74
N ALA A 31 -20.62 4.45 -26.14
CA ALA A 31 -20.89 3.99 -27.51
C ALA A 31 -22.39 3.88 -27.82
N GLY A 32 -23.18 3.34 -26.88
CA GLY A 32 -24.61 3.05 -27.06
C GLY A 32 -25.54 4.21 -26.74
N TRP A 33 -25.24 4.99 -25.69
CA TRP A 33 -26.07 6.13 -25.26
C TRP A 33 -25.33 7.43 -25.53
N ARG A 34 -25.72 8.12 -26.61
CA ARG A 34 -25.08 9.36 -27.06
C ARG A 34 -25.81 10.57 -26.48
N GLY A 35 -25.15 11.30 -25.59
CA GLY A 35 -25.67 12.56 -25.05
C GLY A 35 -24.90 13.06 -23.81
N PRO A 36 -25.10 14.32 -23.40
CA PRO A 36 -24.35 14.95 -22.29
C PRO A 36 -24.41 14.17 -20.97
N SER A 37 -25.52 13.48 -20.69
CA SER A 37 -25.69 12.68 -19.48
C SER A 37 -24.79 11.43 -19.46
N SER A 38 -24.59 10.78 -20.61
CA SER A 38 -23.69 9.62 -20.74
C SER A 38 -22.23 10.02 -20.52
N SER A 39 -21.80 11.14 -21.12
CA SER A 39 -20.44 11.67 -20.90
C SER A 39 -20.20 12.12 -19.45
N ILE A 40 -21.20 12.71 -18.78
CA ILE A 40 -21.10 13.09 -17.37
C ILE A 40 -20.96 11.85 -16.48
N MET A 41 -21.75 10.80 -16.74
CA MET A 41 -21.66 9.54 -15.98
C MET A 41 -20.32 8.83 -16.20
N ALA A 42 -19.81 8.80 -17.44
CA ALA A 42 -18.50 8.24 -17.75
C ALA A 42 -17.37 8.98 -17.02
N ALA A 43 -17.39 10.32 -17.04
CA ALA A 43 -16.43 11.15 -16.33
C ALA A 43 -16.48 10.95 -14.80
N ALA A 44 -17.68 10.73 -14.26
CA ALA A 44 -17.91 10.49 -12.84
C ALA A 44 -17.38 9.12 -12.36
N ALA A 45 -17.37 8.11 -13.25
CA ALA A 45 -16.90 6.76 -12.95
C ALA A 45 -15.38 6.56 -13.13
N ALA A 46 -14.74 7.34 -14.00
CA ALA A 46 -13.30 7.22 -14.31
C ALA A 46 -12.36 7.27 -13.08
N PRO A 47 -12.56 8.12 -12.06
CA PRO A 47 -11.70 8.16 -10.87
C PRO A 47 -11.70 6.85 -10.09
N TYR A 48 -12.80 6.10 -10.09
CA TYR A 48 -12.89 4.82 -9.37
C TYR A 48 -12.11 3.72 -10.09
N ALA A 49 -12.18 3.67 -11.43
CA ALA A 49 -11.37 2.75 -12.23
C ALA A 49 -9.86 3.02 -12.05
N ALA A 50 -9.46 4.30 -12.10
CA ALA A 50 -8.08 4.70 -11.83
C ALA A 50 -7.63 4.32 -10.41
N TRP A 51 -8.48 4.51 -9.41
CA TRP A 51 -8.19 4.11 -8.03
C TRP A 51 -8.02 2.59 -7.88
N MET A 52 -8.85 1.77 -8.54
CA MET A 52 -8.70 0.31 -8.51
C MET A 52 -7.36 -0.12 -9.12
N SER A 53 -6.97 0.43 -10.26
CA SER A 53 -5.67 0.14 -10.89
C SER A 53 -4.48 0.58 -10.01
N ALA A 54 -4.58 1.75 -9.36
CA ALA A 54 -3.53 2.20 -8.42
C ALA A 54 -3.44 1.29 -7.17
N THR A 55 -4.59 0.87 -6.64
CA THR A 55 -4.68 -0.06 -5.50
C THR A 55 -4.13 -1.44 -5.87
N ALA A 56 -4.34 -1.89 -7.11
CA ALA A 56 -3.76 -3.13 -7.62
C ALA A 56 -2.23 -3.08 -7.63
N ALA A 57 -1.64 -2.03 -8.20
CA ALA A 57 -0.18 -1.83 -8.19
C ALA A 57 0.40 -1.78 -6.76
N GLN A 58 -0.34 -1.16 -5.83
CA GLN A 58 0.05 -1.11 -4.42
C GLN A 58 -0.03 -2.48 -3.72
N ALA A 59 -0.97 -3.34 -4.11
CA ALA A 59 -1.03 -4.73 -3.68
C ALA A 59 0.18 -5.54 -4.21
N GLU A 60 0.57 -5.35 -5.48
CA GLU A 60 1.79 -5.98 -6.03
C GLU A 60 3.05 -5.55 -5.28
N GLN A 61 3.16 -4.26 -4.95
CA GLN A 61 4.25 -3.75 -4.11
C GLN A 61 4.22 -4.41 -2.72
N THR A 62 3.06 -4.63 -2.13
CA THR A 62 2.96 -5.31 -0.83
C THR A 62 3.40 -6.77 -0.93
N ALA A 63 3.10 -7.43 -2.05
CA ALA A 63 3.57 -8.79 -2.32
C ALA A 63 5.11 -8.85 -2.46
N SER A 64 5.72 -7.88 -3.16
CA SER A 64 7.18 -7.80 -3.29
C SER A 64 7.86 -7.56 -1.94
N GLN A 65 7.28 -6.70 -1.09
CA GLN A 65 7.76 -6.46 0.26
C GLN A 65 7.66 -7.70 1.17
N ALA A 66 6.58 -8.48 1.05
CA ALA A 66 6.46 -9.76 1.76
C ALA A 66 7.53 -10.77 1.32
N ARG A 67 7.94 -10.78 0.04
CA ARG A 67 9.07 -11.60 -0.44
C ARG A 67 10.41 -11.07 0.06
N ALA A 68 10.62 -9.75 0.09
CA ALA A 68 11.84 -9.14 0.61
C ALA A 68 12.06 -9.52 2.09
N ALA A 69 11.00 -9.59 2.90
CA ALA A 69 11.08 -10.07 4.28
C ALA A 69 11.54 -11.54 4.39
N VAL A 70 11.14 -12.41 3.44
CA VAL A 70 11.61 -13.80 3.39
C VAL A 70 13.11 -13.85 3.07
N VAL A 71 13.55 -13.08 2.07
CA VAL A 71 14.97 -13.00 1.70
C VAL A 71 15.81 -12.50 2.88
N ALA A 72 15.33 -11.50 3.62
CA ALA A 72 16.00 -10.99 4.81
C ALA A 72 16.18 -12.09 5.87
N TYR A 73 15.13 -12.88 6.12
CA TYR A 73 15.18 -14.00 7.06
C TYR A 73 16.16 -15.09 6.61
N GLU A 74 16.10 -15.50 5.35
CA GLU A 74 16.97 -16.55 4.81
C GLU A 74 18.45 -16.13 4.84
N ALA A 75 18.75 -14.88 4.49
CA ALA A 75 20.11 -14.34 4.58
C ALA A 75 20.63 -14.34 6.02
N ALA A 76 19.79 -13.95 6.99
CA ALA A 76 20.14 -13.97 8.40
C ALA A 76 20.38 -15.39 8.91
N PHE A 77 19.49 -16.32 8.55
CA PHE A 77 19.58 -17.73 8.92
C PHE A 77 20.87 -18.38 8.40
N LEU A 78 21.26 -18.09 7.15
CA LEU A 78 22.50 -18.62 6.55
C LEU A 78 23.76 -17.98 7.15
N ALA A 79 23.68 -16.72 7.60
CA ALA A 79 24.80 -16.01 8.21
C ALA A 79 25.00 -16.35 9.70
N THR A 80 23.94 -16.75 10.41
CA THR A 80 24.01 -17.13 11.82
C THR A 80 24.81 -18.42 12.03
N VAL A 81 25.70 -18.41 13.02
CA VAL A 81 26.53 -19.54 13.38
C VAL A 81 25.65 -20.69 13.91
N PRO A 82 25.81 -21.92 13.38
CA PRO A 82 25.03 -23.05 13.86
C PRO A 82 25.28 -23.34 15.35
N PRO A 83 24.23 -23.56 16.17
CA PRO A 83 24.40 -23.82 17.61
C PRO A 83 25.37 -24.96 17.97
N PRO A 84 25.46 -26.07 17.21
CA PRO A 84 26.44 -27.12 17.48
C PRO A 84 27.90 -26.65 17.37
N VAL A 85 28.19 -25.69 16.49
CA VAL A 85 29.55 -25.12 16.32
C VAL A 85 29.94 -24.32 17.56
N ILE A 86 29.01 -23.51 18.07
CA ILE A 86 29.20 -22.77 19.32
C ILE A 86 29.42 -23.75 20.49
N ALA A 87 28.59 -24.80 20.58
CA ALA A 87 28.72 -25.81 21.64
C ALA A 87 30.07 -26.55 21.58
N ALA A 88 30.57 -26.87 20.38
CA ALA A 88 31.87 -27.49 20.20
C ALA A 88 33.01 -26.60 20.71
N ASN A 89 32.99 -25.29 20.40
CA ASN A 89 33.95 -24.32 20.95
C ASN A 89 33.90 -24.27 22.48
N ARG A 90 32.69 -24.23 23.07
CA ARG A 90 32.53 -24.21 24.54
C ARG A 90 33.03 -25.50 25.20
N ALA A 91 32.80 -26.66 24.59
CA ALA A 91 33.30 -27.94 25.07
C ALA A 91 34.85 -28.01 25.00
N GLN A 92 35.43 -27.52 23.90
CA GLN A 92 36.89 -27.44 23.73
C GLN A 92 37.53 -26.52 24.78
N LEU A 93 36.93 -25.36 25.05
CA LEU A 93 37.40 -24.46 26.10
C LEU A 93 37.46 -25.15 27.47
N MET A 94 36.39 -25.86 27.85
CA MET A 94 36.35 -26.60 29.12
C MET A 94 37.42 -27.69 29.19
N ALA A 95 37.68 -28.41 28.09
CA ALA A 95 38.74 -29.43 28.03
C ALA A 95 40.14 -28.82 28.18
N LEU A 96 40.40 -27.68 27.53
CA LEU A 96 41.68 -26.97 27.62
C LEU A 96 41.94 -26.45 29.03
N ILE A 97 40.91 -25.90 29.69
CA ILE A 97 40.98 -25.44 31.09
C ILE A 97 41.25 -26.62 32.02
N ALA A 98 40.51 -27.71 31.88
CA ALA A 98 40.65 -28.90 32.73
C ALA A 98 42.06 -29.54 32.66
N THR A 99 42.78 -29.32 31.55
CA THR A 99 44.14 -29.86 31.33
C THR A 99 45.25 -28.82 31.51
N ASN A 100 44.93 -27.58 31.92
CA ASN A 100 45.90 -26.48 32.03
C ASN A 100 46.73 -26.48 33.32
N PHE A 101 47.16 -27.65 33.81
CA PHE A 101 47.86 -27.78 35.11
C PHE A 101 49.18 -26.98 35.19
N LEU A 102 49.88 -26.86 34.05
CA LEU A 102 51.16 -26.18 33.93
C LEU A 102 51.07 -24.83 33.22
N GLY A 103 49.87 -24.33 32.92
CA GLY A 103 49.67 -23.08 32.19
C GLY A 103 49.99 -23.13 30.68
N GLN A 104 50.44 -24.27 30.14
CA GLN A 104 50.83 -24.41 28.73
C GLN A 104 49.69 -24.22 27.74
N ASN A 105 48.44 -24.51 28.15
CA ASN A 105 47.26 -24.38 27.29
C ASN A 105 46.73 -22.94 27.23
N THR A 106 47.31 -22.00 27.99
CA THR A 106 46.83 -20.61 28.06
C THR A 106 46.70 -19.95 26.67
N PRO A 107 47.67 -20.08 25.73
CA PRO A 107 47.50 -19.54 24.39
C PRO A 107 46.33 -20.17 23.61
N ALA A 108 46.10 -21.48 23.75
CA ALA A 108 45.00 -22.18 23.09
C ALA A 108 43.62 -21.81 23.69
N ILE A 109 43.56 -21.58 25.01
CA ILE A 109 42.37 -21.04 25.70
C ILE A 109 42.02 -19.66 25.11
N MET A 110 43.00 -18.77 25.03
CA MET A 110 42.80 -17.43 24.47
C MET A 110 42.36 -17.47 23.00
N ALA A 111 42.93 -18.38 22.20
CA ALA A 111 42.49 -18.58 20.81
C ALA A 111 41.03 -19.09 20.73
N THR A 112 40.62 -19.99 21.63
CA THR A 112 39.25 -20.52 21.69
C THR A 112 38.26 -19.45 22.13
N GLU A 113 38.63 -18.60 23.09
CA GLU A 113 37.86 -17.41 23.49
C GLU A 113 37.72 -16.40 22.34
N ALA A 114 38.80 -16.16 21.58
CA ALA A 114 38.78 -15.28 20.41
C ALA A 114 37.82 -15.79 19.32
N GLN A 115 37.86 -17.09 19.00
CA GLN A 115 36.90 -17.72 18.07
C GLN A 115 35.45 -17.55 18.53
N TYR A 116 35.20 -17.64 19.85
CA TYR A 116 33.86 -17.40 20.38
C TYR A 116 33.43 -15.94 20.21
N ALA A 117 34.34 -14.98 20.42
CA ALA A 117 34.07 -13.57 20.16
C ALA A 117 33.80 -13.27 18.68
N GLU A 118 34.49 -13.96 17.76
CA GLU A 118 34.23 -13.89 16.31
C GLU A 118 32.83 -14.40 15.97
N MET A 119 32.44 -15.57 16.49
CA MET A 119 31.08 -16.11 16.31
C MET A 119 30.02 -15.14 16.85
N TRP A 120 30.27 -14.54 18.02
CA TRP A 120 29.37 -13.53 18.60
C TRP A 120 29.24 -12.29 17.69
N ALA A 121 30.36 -11.78 17.17
CA ALA A 121 30.35 -10.65 16.25
C ALA A 121 29.63 -10.98 14.93
N GLN A 122 29.80 -12.19 14.40
CA GLN A 122 29.10 -12.66 13.21
C GLN A 122 27.59 -12.72 13.42
N ASP A 123 27.13 -13.30 14.54
CA ASP A 123 25.70 -13.38 14.86
C ASP A 123 25.09 -12.00 15.10
N ALA A 124 25.83 -11.09 15.75
CA ALA A 124 25.42 -9.70 15.91
C ALA A 124 25.26 -9.01 14.54
N ALA A 125 26.24 -9.17 13.64
CA ALA A 125 26.18 -8.62 12.29
C ALA A 125 25.00 -9.20 11.48
N ALA A 126 24.76 -10.50 11.57
CA ALA A 126 23.63 -11.17 10.93
C ALA A 126 22.29 -10.59 11.40
N MET A 127 22.12 -10.40 12.72
CA MET A 127 20.88 -9.86 13.29
C MET A 127 20.69 -8.37 13.01
N TYR A 128 21.76 -7.56 12.98
CA TYR A 128 21.67 -6.17 12.55
C TYR A 128 21.31 -6.04 11.06
N GLY A 129 21.90 -6.88 10.21
CA GLY A 129 21.54 -6.97 8.79
C GLY A 129 20.08 -7.36 8.61
N TYR A 130 19.61 -8.37 9.35
CA TYR A 130 18.21 -8.79 9.37
C TYR A 130 17.27 -7.66 9.79
N ALA A 131 17.60 -6.94 10.88
CA ALA A 131 16.77 -5.85 11.37
C ALA A 131 16.66 -4.72 10.33
N GLY A 132 17.77 -4.33 9.69
CA GLY A 132 17.78 -3.32 8.64
C GLY A 132 16.97 -3.73 7.41
N ALA A 133 17.19 -4.95 6.91
CA ALA A 133 16.47 -5.47 5.75
C ALA A 133 14.97 -5.65 6.04
N SER A 134 14.61 -6.13 7.24
CA SER A 134 13.22 -6.27 7.67
C SER A 134 12.53 -4.92 7.84
N ALA A 135 13.23 -3.90 8.35
CA ALA A 135 12.70 -2.54 8.45
C ALA A 135 12.40 -1.96 7.06
N ALA A 136 13.27 -2.19 6.07
CA ALA A 136 13.02 -1.79 4.69
C ALA A 136 11.85 -2.57 4.06
N ALA A 137 11.77 -3.89 4.28
CA ALA A 137 10.66 -4.71 3.80
C ALA A 137 9.32 -4.33 4.45
N ALA A 138 9.33 -3.80 5.68
CA ALA A 138 8.12 -3.32 6.35
C ALA A 138 7.58 -1.99 5.79
N GLN A 139 8.30 -1.30 4.91
CA GLN A 139 7.84 -0.05 4.30
C GLN A 139 6.82 -0.33 3.19
N VAL A 140 5.55 -0.39 3.57
CA VAL A 140 4.42 -0.51 2.65
C VAL A 140 3.66 0.81 2.59
N THR A 141 3.29 1.25 1.39
CA THR A 141 2.46 2.45 1.21
C THR A 141 1.09 2.19 1.85
N PRO A 142 0.51 3.12 2.63
CA PRO A 142 -0.87 3.00 3.11
C PRO A 142 -1.89 3.11 1.99
N PHE A 143 -2.94 2.29 2.02
CA PHE A 143 -3.99 2.34 1.01
C PHE A 143 -4.89 3.56 1.18
N ALA A 144 -5.17 4.26 0.08
CA ALA A 144 -6.11 5.37 0.06
C ALA A 144 -7.55 4.87 -0.08
N PRO A 145 -8.55 5.51 0.57
CA PRO A 145 -9.95 5.18 0.35
C PRO A 145 -10.38 5.53 -1.09
N PRO A 146 -11.39 4.84 -1.63
CA PRO A 146 -11.87 5.10 -2.98
C PRO A 146 -12.47 6.51 -3.12
N PRO A 147 -12.29 7.17 -4.28
CA PRO A 147 -12.91 8.45 -4.57
C PRO A 147 -14.44 8.30 -4.69
N ARG A 148 -15.19 9.33 -4.30
CA ARG A 148 -16.65 9.37 -4.48
C ARG A 148 -16.96 9.63 -5.96
N SER A 149 -17.66 8.70 -6.61
CA SER A 149 -18.06 8.82 -8.01
C SER A 149 -19.31 9.68 -8.22
N THR A 150 -20.15 9.89 -7.22
CA THR A 150 -21.38 10.71 -7.35
C THR A 150 -21.51 11.75 -6.25
N ASN A 151 -21.83 12.98 -6.62
CA ASN A 151 -22.25 14.03 -5.68
C ASN A 151 -23.74 13.85 -5.34
N PRO A 152 -24.12 13.58 -4.07
CA PRO A 152 -25.52 13.42 -3.67
C PRO A 152 -26.35 14.72 -3.81
N ALA A 153 -25.72 15.87 -4.05
CA ALA A 153 -26.42 17.15 -4.18
C ALA A 153 -27.00 17.44 -5.59
N GLY A 154 -26.75 16.60 -6.59
CA GLY A 154 -27.16 16.83 -7.98
C GLY A 154 -26.50 18.07 -8.64
N PRO A 155 -26.70 18.30 -9.95
CA PRO A 155 -26.21 19.51 -10.61
C PRO A 155 -26.96 20.72 -10.03
N ARG A 156 -26.28 21.56 -9.25
CA ARG A 156 -26.82 22.86 -8.84
C ARG A 156 -26.64 23.85 -9.99
N ASP A 157 -27.41 23.64 -11.05
CA ASP A 157 -27.56 24.62 -12.12
C ASP A 157 -29.03 24.67 -12.55
N ARG A 158 -29.88 25.16 -11.63
CA ARG A 158 -31.18 25.70 -12.02
C ARG A 158 -31.08 27.22 -11.88
N PRO A 159 -30.96 27.98 -12.97
CA PRO A 159 -31.06 29.43 -12.88
C PRO A 159 -32.43 29.80 -12.27
N PRO A 160 -32.50 30.84 -11.42
CA PRO A 160 -33.74 31.25 -10.80
C PRO A 160 -34.78 31.57 -11.88
N PRO A 161 -36.07 31.24 -11.68
CA PRO A 161 -37.10 31.59 -12.66
C PRO A 161 -37.10 33.11 -12.86
N SER A 162 -36.86 33.55 -14.09
CA SER A 162 -36.89 34.97 -14.46
C SER A 162 -38.27 35.53 -14.15
N ARG A 163 -38.38 36.33 -13.09
CA ARG A 163 -39.56 37.15 -12.80
C ARG A 163 -39.72 38.15 -13.94
N ARG A 164 -40.67 37.89 -14.84
CA ARG A 164 -41.12 38.90 -15.82
C ARG A 164 -41.65 40.12 -15.05
N PRO A 165 -41.22 41.35 -15.36
CA PRO A 165 -41.81 42.54 -14.77
C PRO A 165 -43.26 42.72 -15.26
N PRO A 166 -44.18 43.24 -14.42
CA PRO A 166 -45.55 43.48 -14.82
C PRO A 166 -45.62 44.55 -15.93
N ALA A 167 -46.40 44.26 -16.97
CA ALA A 167 -46.64 45.16 -18.09
C ALA A 167 -47.31 46.45 -17.60
N ALA A 168 -46.67 47.60 -17.88
CA ALA A 168 -47.26 48.92 -17.68
C ALA A 168 -48.48 49.06 -18.60
N ARG A 169 -49.68 49.04 -18.03
CA ARG A 169 -50.93 49.26 -18.78
C ARG A 169 -51.29 50.74 -18.73
N SER A 170 -50.85 51.46 -19.75
CA SER A 170 -51.22 52.84 -20.05
C SER A 170 -52.74 52.95 -20.20
N ARG A 171 -53.44 53.58 -19.24
CA ARG A 171 -54.85 53.96 -19.39
C ARG A 171 -54.96 55.47 -19.54
N ARG A 172 -54.96 55.87 -20.80
CA ARG A 172 -55.30 57.21 -21.28
C ARG A 172 -56.80 57.47 -21.04
N THR A 173 -57.05 58.61 -20.40
CA THR A 173 -58.30 59.34 -20.16
C THR A 173 -59.44 59.11 -21.15
N ARG A 174 -60.67 58.94 -20.63
CA ARG A 174 -61.88 59.42 -21.33
C ARG A 174 -62.96 59.88 -20.34
N ASN A 175 -63.41 61.08 -20.62
CA ASN A 175 -64.33 61.97 -19.91
C ASN A 175 -65.80 61.60 -20.21
N ARG A 176 -66.72 61.57 -19.21
CA ARG A 176 -68.19 61.79 -19.42
C ARG A 176 -69.00 61.91 -18.11
N LEU A 177 -69.40 63.16 -17.81
CA LEU A 177 -70.76 63.66 -17.49
C LEU A 177 -71.69 62.98 -16.45
N SER A 178 -72.02 63.79 -15.42
CA SER A 178 -73.37 64.19 -14.93
C SER A 178 -74.21 63.36 -13.93
N ARG A 179 -74.78 64.13 -12.98
CA ARG A 179 -75.96 63.93 -12.08
C ARG A 179 -75.69 63.10 -10.81
N ASN A 180 -76.11 63.47 -9.59
CA ASN A 180 -77.09 64.45 -9.06
C ASN A 180 -76.51 65.18 -7.85
#